data_AF-A0A395IR60-F1
#
_entry.id   AF-A0A395IR60-F1
#
_cell.length_a   1.000
_cell.length_b   1.000
_cell.length_c   1.000
_cell.angle_alpha   90.00
_cell.angle_beta   90.00
_cell.angle_gamma   90.00
#
_symmetry.space_group_name_H-M   'P 1'
#
loop_
_entity.id
_entity.type
_entity.pdbx_description
1 polymer ?
#
loop_
_entity_poly.entity_id
_entity_poly.type
_entity_poly.pdbx_seq_one_letter_code
_entity_poly.pdbx_strand_id
1 'polypeptide(L)'
;MKGVMIAAQNAPWKAVDNIEKPVPGKHQILVKSLITGINPMDNLMRTTGLLIPSYPIVLGCDASGSSLRRVLKSQNSGLEMAFWVLRGLGPRGMERFRNFI
;
A
#
# COMPACT_ATOMS: atom_id res chain seq x y z
N MET A 1 6.06 -2.06 12.00
CA MET A 1 4.78 -2.64 11.51
C MET A 1 5.12 -3.78 10.57
N LYS A 2 4.26 -4.81 10.53
CA LYS A 2 4.44 -5.95 9.63
C LYS A 2 3.84 -5.67 8.26
N GLY A 3 4.43 -6.23 7.21
CA GLY A 3 3.94 -6.10 5.84
C GLY A 3 4.63 -7.04 4.88
N VAL A 4 4.26 -6.95 3.61
CA VAL A 4 4.90 -7.66 2.49
C VAL A 4 5.46 -6.62 1.52
N MET A 5 6.74 -6.75 1.20
CA MET A 5 7.51 -5.72 0.48
C MET A 5 8.29 -6.34 -0.68
N ILE A 6 8.56 -5.54 -1.70
CA ILE A 6 9.51 -5.85 -2.77
C ILE A 6 10.67 -4.84 -2.75
N ALA A 7 11.89 -5.34 -2.87
CA ALA A 7 13.11 -4.54 -2.70
C ALA A 7 13.64 -3.92 -4.01
N ALA A 8 13.24 -4.47 -5.15
CA ALA A 8 13.62 -4.03 -6.49
C ALA A 8 12.60 -4.58 -7.51
N GLN A 9 12.72 -4.13 -8.77
CA GLN A 9 11.92 -4.68 -9.85
C GLN A 9 12.13 -6.19 -9.96
N ASN A 10 11.01 -6.91 -10.13
CA ASN A 10 10.95 -8.36 -10.23
C ASN A 10 11.47 -9.12 -8.99
N ALA A 11 11.74 -8.43 -7.88
CA ALA A 11 12.14 -9.08 -6.64
C ALA A 11 11.00 -9.97 -6.08
N PRO A 12 11.33 -11.02 -5.31
CA PRO A 12 10.32 -11.80 -4.63
C PRO A 12 9.61 -10.97 -3.56
N TRP A 13 8.38 -11.38 -3.24
CA TRP A 13 7.64 -10.88 -2.09
C TRP A 13 8.37 -11.27 -0.80
N LYS A 14 8.64 -10.29 0.07
CA LYS A 14 9.32 -10.50 1.34
C LYS A 14 8.47 -10.01 2.51
N ALA A 15 8.17 -10.91 3.45
CA ALA A 15 7.59 -10.51 4.72
C ALA A 15 8.62 -9.73 5.56
N VAL A 16 8.18 -8.61 6.13
CA VAL A 16 8.99 -7.73 6.98
C VAL A 16 8.20 -7.31 8.23
N ASP A 17 8.88 -6.91 9.28
CA ASP A 17 8.28 -6.48 10.57
C ASP A 17 8.73 -5.09 11.05
N ASN A 18 9.62 -4.45 10.29
CA ASN A 18 10.29 -3.20 10.63
C ASN A 18 9.77 -1.97 9.86
N ILE A 19 8.56 -2.01 9.28
CA ILE A 19 7.99 -0.85 8.57
C ILE A 19 7.58 0.23 9.57
N GLU A 20 8.02 1.47 9.37
CA GLU A 20 7.62 2.59 10.23
C GLU A 20 6.11 2.89 10.11
N LYS A 21 5.46 3.18 11.23
CA LYS A 21 4.05 3.54 11.26
C LYS A 21 3.85 4.96 10.73
N PRO A 22 3.09 5.16 9.64
CA PRO A 22 2.90 6.50 9.11
C PRO A 22 1.96 7.32 9.99
N VAL A 23 2.21 8.63 10.00
CA VAL A 23 1.33 9.62 10.61
C VAL A 23 0.45 10.22 9.51
N PRO A 24 -0.89 10.07 9.56
CA PRO A 24 -1.75 10.62 8.52
C PRO A 24 -1.74 12.14 8.54
N GLY A 25 -1.67 12.76 7.36
CA GLY A 25 -1.86 14.21 7.18
C GLY A 25 -3.31 14.66 7.36
N LYS A 26 -3.56 15.97 7.24
CA LYS A 26 -4.88 16.62 7.47
C LYS A 26 -6.06 15.97 6.73
N HIS A 27 -5.83 15.43 5.54
CA HIS A 27 -6.86 14.85 4.66
C HIS A 27 -6.66 13.35 4.41
N GLN A 28 -5.91 12.67 5.27
CA GLN A 28 -5.64 11.24 5.17
C GLN A 28 -6.23 10.50 6.37
N ILE A 29 -6.57 9.24 6.18
CA ILE A 29 -6.99 8.34 7.25
C ILE A 29 -5.93 7.26 7.44
N LEU A 30 -5.65 6.92 8.70
CA LEU A 30 -4.87 5.75 9.03
C LEU A 30 -5.82 4.57 9.21
N VAL A 31 -5.63 3.53 8.40
CA VAL A 31 -6.45 2.32 8.41
C VAL A 31 -5.60 1.17 8.90
N LYS A 32 -6.14 0.39 9.84
CA LYS A 32 -5.60 -0.93 10.17
C LYS A 32 -6.16 -1.93 9.17
N SER A 33 -5.30 -2.44 8.29
CA SER A 33 -5.66 -3.50 7.35
C SER A 33 -6.05 -4.76 8.10
N LEU A 34 -7.13 -5.40 7.65
CA LEU A 34 -7.58 -6.71 8.16
C LEU A 34 -7.35 -7.80 7.11
N ILE A 35 -7.62 -7.46 5.85
CA ILE A 35 -7.41 -8.33 4.70
C ILE A 35 -7.01 -7.50 3.49
N THR A 36 -6.14 -8.06 2.66
CA THR A 36 -5.72 -7.49 1.38
C THR A 36 -5.81 -8.59 0.32
N GLY A 37 -6.26 -8.23 -0.89
CA GLY A 37 -6.18 -9.09 -2.06
C GLY A 37 -4.84 -8.92 -2.76
N ILE A 38 -4.38 -9.98 -3.44
CA ILE A 38 -3.35 -9.89 -4.48
C ILE A 38 -4.07 -10.09 -5.81
N ASN A 39 -3.93 -9.15 -6.72
CA ASN A 39 -4.56 -9.18 -8.04
C ASN A 39 -3.48 -9.17 -9.16
N PRO A 40 -3.87 -9.36 -10.43
CA PRO A 40 -2.92 -9.34 -11.54
C PRO A 40 -2.12 -8.04 -11.67
N MET A 41 -2.68 -6.90 -11.24
CA MET A 41 -1.98 -5.61 -11.28
C MET A 41 -0.78 -5.61 -10.33
N ASP A 42 -0.89 -6.20 -9.13
CA ASP A 42 0.24 -6.32 -8.21
C ASP A 42 1.42 -7.06 -8.84
N ASN A 43 1.13 -8.15 -9.57
CA ASN A 43 2.17 -8.90 -10.28
C ASN A 43 2.75 -8.09 -11.43
N LEU A 44 1.92 -7.40 -12.22
CA LEU A 44 2.39 -6.55 -13.30
C LEU A 44 3.29 -5.43 -12.77
N MET A 45 2.88 -4.72 -11.71
CA MET A 45 3.69 -3.67 -11.07
C MET A 45 5.00 -4.24 -10.55
N ARG A 46 4.97 -5.38 -9.85
CA ARG A 46 6.18 -6.04 -9.33
C ARG A 46 7.16 -6.40 -10.42
N THR A 47 6.71 -7.03 -11.51
CA THR A 47 7.61 -7.55 -12.56
C THR A 47 8.13 -6.45 -13.48
N THR A 48 7.31 -5.43 -13.77
CA THR A 48 7.64 -4.39 -14.76
C THR A 48 8.11 -3.07 -14.17
N GLY A 49 7.88 -2.82 -12.88
CA GLY A 49 8.09 -1.51 -12.27
C GLY A 49 7.03 -0.46 -12.65
N LEU A 50 5.99 -0.86 -13.39
CA LEU A 50 4.91 0.02 -13.79
C LEU A 50 4.26 0.67 -12.56
N LEU A 51 4.13 2.00 -12.57
CA LEU A 51 3.55 2.81 -11.49
C LEU A 51 4.29 2.71 -10.13
N ILE A 52 5.51 2.15 -10.08
CA ILE A 52 6.34 2.14 -8.87
C ILE A 52 7.20 3.42 -8.84
N PRO A 53 7.00 4.32 -7.86
CA PRO A 53 7.78 5.57 -7.77
C PRO A 53 9.21 5.34 -7.26
N SER A 54 9.39 4.40 -6.33
CA SER A 54 10.68 4.04 -5.74
C SER A 54 10.60 2.68 -5.06
N TYR A 55 11.75 2.05 -4.90
CA TYR A 55 11.92 0.86 -4.07
C TYR A 55 12.66 1.23 -2.77
N PRO A 56 12.48 0.46 -1.68
CA PRO A 56 11.55 -0.65 -1.55
C PRO A 56 10.09 -0.19 -1.42
N ILE A 57 9.13 -1.04 -1.79
CA ILE A 57 7.70 -0.70 -1.79
C ILE A 57 6.80 -1.84 -1.29
N VAL A 58 5.70 -1.47 -0.64
CA VAL A 58 4.57 -2.35 -0.31
C VAL A 58 3.49 -2.15 -1.38
N LEU A 59 3.11 -3.23 -2.06
CA LEU A 59 2.02 -3.22 -3.06
C LEU A 59 0.69 -3.65 -2.43
N GLY A 60 -0.40 -3.50 -3.18
CA GLY A 60 -1.76 -3.79 -2.75
C GLY A 60 -2.68 -2.59 -3.00
N CYS A 61 -3.61 -2.74 -3.95
CA CYS A 61 -4.68 -1.77 -4.20
C CYS A 61 -6.07 -2.23 -3.73
N ASP A 62 -6.19 -3.50 -3.32
CA ASP A 62 -7.44 -4.08 -2.80
C ASP A 62 -7.30 -4.45 -1.32
N ALA A 63 -7.93 -3.70 -0.42
CA ALA A 63 -8.01 -4.09 0.99
C ALA A 63 -9.26 -3.62 1.70
N SER A 64 -9.51 -4.27 2.83
CA SER A 64 -10.49 -3.87 3.82
C SER A 64 -9.82 -3.74 5.19
N GLY A 65 -10.34 -2.82 6.00
CA GLY A 65 -9.77 -2.51 7.29
C GLY A 65 -10.68 -1.61 8.14
N SER A 66 -10.21 -1.32 9.34
CA SER A 66 -10.89 -0.40 10.26
C SER A 66 -10.10 0.90 10.41
N SER A 67 -10.81 2.03 10.52
CA SER A 67 -10.15 3.32 10.75
C SER A 67 -9.61 3.38 12.19
N LEU A 68 -8.38 3.85 12.34
CA LEU A 68 -7.73 3.98 13.66
C LEU A 68 -7.98 5.33 14.34
N ARG A 69 -8.80 6.22 13.74
CA ARG A 69 -9.19 7.51 14.34
C ARG A 69 -10.68 7.57 14.71
N ARG A 70 -10.96 7.10 15.92
CA ARG A 70 -11.63 7.85 17.01
C ARG A 70 -10.88 7.44 18.28
N VAL A 71 -10.54 8.39 19.17
CA VAL A 71 -9.75 8.14 20.40
C VAL A 71 -10.40 7.04 21.23
N LEU A 72 -10.00 5.78 21.05
CA LEU A 72 -10.14 4.67 21.99
C LEU A 72 -9.12 3.59 21.59
N LYS A 73 -8.21 3.28 22.53
CA LYS A 73 -7.21 2.21 22.42
C LYS A 73 -7.88 0.89 22.02
N SER A 74 -7.41 0.26 20.94
CA SER A 74 -7.56 -1.18 20.76
C SER A 74 -6.17 -1.76 20.50
N GLN A 75 -5.61 -2.37 21.54
CA GLN A 75 -4.44 -3.22 21.42
C GLN A 75 -4.87 -4.53 20.76
N ASN A 76 -4.38 -4.78 19.55
CA ASN A 76 -4.07 -6.14 19.12
C ASN A 76 -3.19 -6.11 17.88
N SER A 77 -2.09 -6.84 17.94
CA SER A 77 -1.07 -7.00 16.90
C SER A 77 -1.67 -7.56 15.60
N GLY A 78 -1.73 -6.73 14.56
CA GLY A 78 -2.12 -7.13 13.21
C GLY A 78 -1.37 -6.30 12.19
N LEU A 79 -1.10 -6.85 10.99
CA LEU A 79 -0.46 -6.14 9.87
C LEU A 79 -1.11 -4.76 9.70
N GLU A 80 -0.31 -3.70 9.78
CA GLU A 80 -0.76 -2.33 9.52
C GLU A 80 -0.15 -1.95 8.17
N MET A 81 -0.92 -2.07 7.09
CA MET A 81 -0.51 -1.59 5.77
C MET A 81 -1.12 -0.22 5.51
N ALA A 82 -0.26 0.73 5.19
CA ALA A 82 -0.65 2.08 4.83
C ALA A 82 -1.13 2.10 3.37
N PHE A 83 -2.43 2.26 3.17
CA PHE A 83 -2.98 2.46 1.84
C PHE A 83 -2.60 3.83 1.30
N TRP A 84 -1.89 3.86 0.17
CA TRP A 84 -2.00 4.97 -0.77
C TRP A 84 -3.37 4.87 -1.44
N VAL A 85 -4.41 5.36 -0.76
CA VAL A 85 -5.66 5.69 -1.46
C VAL A 85 -5.29 6.62 -2.60
N LEU A 86 -5.67 6.26 -3.83
CA LEU A 86 -5.37 6.89 -5.13
C LEU A 86 -5.63 8.41 -5.17
N ARG A 87 -4.82 9.18 -4.43
CA ARG A 87 -4.66 10.63 -4.53
C ARG A 87 -3.18 11.00 -4.64
N GLY A 88 -2.38 10.11 -5.23
CA GLY A 88 -0.97 10.36 -5.57
C GLY A 88 -0.69 10.45 -7.06
N LEU A 89 -1.62 10.04 -7.93
CA LEU A 89 -1.47 10.22 -9.36
C LEU A 89 -1.84 11.67 -9.68
N GLY A 90 -0.83 12.53 -9.80
CA GLY A 90 -1.00 13.80 -10.51
C GLY A 90 -1.58 13.55 -11.92
N PRO A 91 -1.97 14.60 -12.67
CA PRO A 91 -2.64 14.46 -13.96
C PRO A 91 -1.98 13.45 -14.92
N ARG A 92 -0.64 13.43 -14.93
CA ARG A 92 0.19 12.50 -15.73
C ARG A 92 0.09 11.03 -15.30
N GLY A 93 -0.11 10.76 -14.02
CA GLY A 93 -0.32 9.41 -13.50
C GLY A 93 -1.71 8.86 -13.87
N MET A 94 -2.71 9.74 -13.88
CA MET A 94 -4.08 9.39 -14.29
C MET A 94 -4.18 9.09 -15.80
N GLU A 95 -3.45 9.83 -16.62
CA GLU A 95 -3.41 9.63 -18.08
C GLU A 95 -2.76 8.29 -18.45
N ARG A 96 -1.66 7.92 -17.77
CA ARG A 96 -1.03 6.60 -17.96
C ARG A 96 -1.93 5.44 -17.53
N PHE A 97 -2.73 5.61 -16.48
CA PHE A 97 -3.68 4.59 -16.05
C PHE A 97 -4.84 4.44 -17.04
N ARG A 98 -5.37 5.56 -17.59
CA ARG A 98 -6.46 5.53 -18.58
C ARG A 98 -6.08 4.86 -19.90
N ASN A 99 -4.84 5.01 -20.35
CA ASN A 99 -4.39 4.42 -21.61
C ASN A 99 -4.01 2.92 -21.49
N PHE A 100 -4.23 2.32 -20.32
CA PHE A 100 -3.86 0.93 -20.02
C PHE A 100 -5.07 0.00 -19.82
N ILE A 101 -6.29 0.56 -19.74
CA ILE A 101 -7.59 -0.13 -19.75
C ILE A 101 -8.31 0.15 -21.06
#